data_AF-A0A1V4ZWT8-F1
#
_entry.id   AF-A0A1V4ZWT8-F1
#
_cell.length_a   1.000
_cell.length_b   1.000
_cell.length_c   1.000
_cell.angle_alpha   90.00
_cell.angle_beta   90.00
_cell.angle_gamma   90.00
#
_symmetry.space_group_name_H-M   'P 1'
#
loop_
_entity.id
_entity.type
_entity.pdbx_description
1 polymer ?
#
loop_
_entity_poly.entity_id
_entity_poly.type
_entity_poly.pdbx_seq_one_letter_code
_entity_poly.pdbx_strand_id
1 'polypeptide(L)'
;MNTDWLKDAEEICTRCGGRCCDFAQPPISRSCYERLVAAGISPDSFEYRGYRRLQVKNNGECVLSKDGKCSIHSIKPETCRAGPFTFDLKGDMIEIYLKFESLCPIVRLLKEEPEAYARQYEVAVHNIARLVQNLTDDELATICRIEEPETELVALIPRYGHGSHDDRH
;
A
#
# COMPACT_ATOMS: atom_id res chain seq x y z
N MET A 1 25.99 -6.35 4.65
CA MET A 1 24.84 -6.17 3.75
C MET A 1 25.14 -4.99 2.87
N ASN A 2 25.20 -5.17 1.56
CA ASN A 2 25.52 -4.08 0.63
C ASN A 2 24.23 -3.27 0.39
N THR A 3 24.12 -2.09 1.01
CA THR A 3 22.90 -1.28 1.04
C THR A 3 22.81 -0.29 -0.13
N ASP A 4 23.40 -0.62 -1.27
CA ASP A 4 23.53 0.32 -2.38
C ASP A 4 22.16 0.62 -3.02
N TRP A 5 21.37 -0.42 -3.23
CA TRP A 5 20.01 -0.30 -3.78
C TRP A 5 19.05 0.52 -2.89
N LEU A 6 19.31 0.66 -1.58
CA LEU A 6 18.49 1.52 -0.71
C LEU A 6 18.70 3.01 -1.03
N LYS A 7 19.95 3.39 -1.34
CA LYS A 7 20.25 4.76 -1.77
C LYS A 7 19.66 5.00 -3.16
N ASP A 8 19.80 4.04 -4.07
CA ASP A 8 19.20 4.14 -5.40
C ASP A 8 17.68 4.29 -5.33
N ALA A 9 17.01 3.52 -4.46
CA ALA A 9 15.57 3.63 -4.22
C ALA A 9 15.18 5.03 -3.72
N GLU A 10 15.95 5.60 -2.77
CA GLU A 10 15.71 6.95 -2.25
C GLU A 10 15.92 8.02 -3.33
N GLU A 11 16.96 7.90 -4.15
CA GLU A 11 17.22 8.80 -5.27
C GLU A 11 16.11 8.73 -6.32
N ILE A 12 15.68 7.52 -6.69
CA ILE A 12 14.57 7.30 -7.63
C ILE A 12 13.30 7.96 -7.10
N CYS A 13 12.97 7.74 -5.82
CA CYS A 13 11.78 8.33 -5.20
C CYS A 13 11.86 9.87 -5.16
N THR A 14 13.04 10.41 -4.86
CA THR A 14 13.27 11.86 -4.83
C THR A 14 13.12 12.48 -6.21
N ARG A 15 13.70 11.87 -7.25
CA ARG A 15 13.58 12.33 -8.65
C ARG A 15 12.15 12.18 -9.17
N CYS A 16 11.42 11.15 -8.71
CA CYS A 16 10.02 10.93 -9.04
C CYS A 16 9.10 12.04 -8.50
N GLY A 17 9.51 12.75 -7.43
CA GLY A 17 8.74 13.87 -6.88
C GLY A 17 7.44 13.47 -6.21
N GLY A 18 7.33 12.21 -5.75
CA GLY A 18 6.17 11.78 -4.96
C GLY A 18 4.89 11.55 -5.76
N ARG A 19 4.97 11.27 -7.07
CA ARG A 19 3.81 10.96 -7.94
C ARG A 19 2.85 9.90 -7.39
N CYS A 20 3.31 9.02 -6.49
CA CYS A 20 2.42 8.09 -5.77
C CYS A 20 1.40 8.76 -4.84
N CYS A 21 1.51 10.07 -4.59
CA CYS A 21 0.55 10.87 -3.84
C CYS A 21 -0.48 11.56 -4.74
N ASP A 22 -0.32 11.53 -6.07
CA ASP A 22 -1.24 12.16 -7.01
C ASP A 22 -2.54 11.36 -7.06
N PHE A 23 -3.65 12.02 -6.74
CA PHE A 23 -5.00 11.46 -6.61
C PHE A 23 -5.10 10.25 -5.67
N ALA A 24 -4.09 10.05 -4.83
CA ALA A 24 -4.00 8.86 -3.99
C ALA A 24 -5.06 8.90 -2.88
N GLN A 25 -5.85 7.82 -2.83
CA GLN A 25 -6.93 7.62 -1.87
C GLN A 25 -6.70 6.33 -1.07
N PRO A 26 -5.55 6.17 -0.39
CA PRO A 26 -5.18 4.91 0.24
C PRO A 26 -6.21 4.52 1.30
N PRO A 27 -6.67 3.25 1.32
CA PRO A 27 -7.52 2.76 2.40
C PRO A 27 -6.78 2.77 3.73
N ILE A 28 -7.49 3.14 4.79
CA ILE A 28 -6.95 3.29 6.14
C ILE A 28 -7.71 2.36 7.08
N SER A 29 -7.04 1.31 7.55
CA SER A 29 -7.60 0.43 8.57
C SER A 29 -7.90 1.20 9.87
N ARG A 30 -8.73 0.62 10.74
CA ARG A 30 -8.97 1.20 12.07
C ARG A 30 -7.67 1.41 12.85
N SER A 31 -6.81 0.39 12.89
CA SER A 31 -5.53 0.45 13.62
C SER A 31 -4.57 1.50 13.03
N CYS A 32 -4.58 1.69 11.71
CA CYS A 32 -3.77 2.72 11.07
C CYS A 32 -4.28 4.12 11.41
N TYR A 33 -5.59 4.33 11.36
CA TYR A 33 -6.19 5.62 11.72
C TYR A 33 -5.83 6.02 13.15
N GLU A 34 -6.03 5.11 14.11
CA GLU A 34 -5.71 5.36 15.53
C GLU A 34 -4.23 5.73 15.70
N ARG A 35 -3.33 5.00 15.02
CA ARG A 35 -1.89 5.29 15.03
C ARG A 35 -1.54 6.65 14.41
N LEU A 36 -2.18 7.04 13.31
CA LEU A 36 -1.93 8.32 12.66
C LEU A 36 -2.45 9.50 13.48
N VAL A 37 -3.65 9.38 14.05
CA VAL A 37 -4.22 10.41 14.93
C VAL A 37 -3.39 10.56 16.20
N ALA A 38 -2.95 9.46 16.82
CA ALA A 38 -2.05 9.49 17.98
C ALA A 38 -0.70 10.16 17.66
N ALA A 39 -0.26 10.10 16.39
CA ALA A 39 0.95 10.78 15.92
C ALA A 39 0.72 12.25 15.53
N GLY A 40 -0.48 12.80 15.76
CA GLY A 40 -0.80 14.21 15.53
C GLY A 40 -1.41 14.52 14.16
N ILE A 41 -1.78 13.51 13.36
CA ILE A 41 -2.50 13.74 12.10
C ILE A 41 -3.95 14.11 12.42
N SER A 42 -4.41 15.24 11.87
CA SER A 42 -5.77 15.71 12.09
C SER A 42 -6.80 14.67 11.62
N PRO A 43 -7.82 14.35 12.43
CA PRO A 43 -8.97 13.55 12.01
C PRO A 43 -9.64 14.07 10.72
N ASP A 44 -9.56 15.38 10.45
CA ASP A 44 -10.09 16.02 9.24
C ASP A 44 -9.26 15.71 7.99
N SER A 45 -8.14 14.99 8.11
CA SER A 45 -7.38 14.48 6.96
C SER A 45 -7.98 13.21 6.36
N PHE A 46 -9.00 12.65 7.01
CA PHE A 46 -9.64 11.39 6.62
C PHE A 46 -11.06 11.64 6.16
N GLU A 47 -11.57 10.79 5.27
CA GLU A 47 -12.98 10.73 4.90
C GLU A 47 -13.45 9.29 4.79
N TYR A 48 -14.77 9.08 4.76
CA TYR A 48 -15.39 7.78 4.52
C TYR A 48 -16.18 7.78 3.22
N ARG A 49 -15.81 6.89 2.28
CA ARG A 49 -16.47 6.71 0.97
C ARG A 49 -16.59 5.22 0.66
N GLY A 50 -17.40 4.52 1.44
CA GLY A 50 -17.49 3.05 1.42
C GLY A 50 -16.35 2.36 2.19
N TYR A 51 -15.21 3.03 2.35
CA TYR A 51 -14.13 2.72 3.27
C TYR A 51 -13.48 4.01 3.78
N ARG A 52 -12.72 3.95 4.87
CA ARG A 52 -11.94 5.10 5.37
C ARG A 52 -10.70 5.32 4.50
N ARG A 53 -10.45 6.55 4.09
CA ARG A 53 -9.30 6.93 3.25
C ARG A 53 -8.73 8.30 3.62
N LEU A 54 -7.52 8.59 3.15
CA LEU A 54 -6.99 9.96 3.18
C LEU A 54 -7.70 10.83 2.13
N GLN A 55 -7.92 12.10 2.48
CA GLN A 55 -8.48 13.09 1.57
C GLN A 55 -7.47 13.52 0.50
N VAL A 56 -8.02 14.05 -0.59
CA VAL A 56 -7.28 14.67 -1.69
C VAL A 56 -7.52 16.18 -1.63
N LYS A 57 -6.46 16.97 -1.74
CA LYS A 57 -6.52 18.43 -1.81
C LYS A 57 -7.16 18.88 -3.13
N ASN A 58 -7.52 20.16 -3.20
CA ASN A 58 -8.07 20.76 -4.43
C ASN A 58 -7.11 20.69 -5.64
N ASN A 59 -5.80 20.60 -5.42
CA ASN A 59 -4.81 20.45 -6.49
C ASN A 59 -4.61 18.98 -6.94
N GLY A 60 -5.39 18.04 -6.40
CA GLY A 60 -5.30 16.63 -6.75
C GLY A 60 -4.30 15.81 -5.93
N GLU A 61 -3.48 16.43 -5.07
CA GLU A 61 -2.53 15.67 -4.24
C GLU A 61 -3.19 15.11 -2.98
N CYS A 62 -2.68 13.98 -2.48
CA CYS A 62 -2.97 13.50 -1.13
C CYS A 62 -2.76 14.62 -0.09
N VAL A 63 -3.67 14.73 0.89
CA VAL A 63 -3.62 15.74 1.96
C VAL A 63 -2.30 15.74 2.76
N LEU A 64 -1.61 14.58 2.82
CA LEU A 64 -0.32 14.43 3.50
C LEU A 64 0.89 14.63 2.58
N SER A 65 0.70 14.95 1.30
CA SER A 65 1.79 15.34 0.40
C SER A 65 2.29 16.74 0.74
N LYS A 66 3.60 16.93 0.77
CA LYS A 66 4.25 18.22 0.98
C LYS A 66 5.57 18.24 0.18
N ASP A 67 5.72 19.24 -0.69
CA ASP A 67 6.93 19.46 -1.49
C ASP A 67 7.39 18.22 -2.28
N GLY A 68 6.44 17.51 -2.89
CA GLY A 68 6.70 16.27 -3.64
C GLY A 68 7.11 15.08 -2.77
N LYS A 69 6.85 15.13 -1.46
CA LYS A 69 7.19 14.08 -0.50
C LYS A 69 6.01 13.79 0.43
N CYS A 70 5.95 12.56 0.93
CA CYS A 70 5.00 12.20 1.97
C CYS A 70 5.45 12.79 3.31
N SER A 71 4.66 13.68 3.90
CA SER A 71 4.98 14.32 5.20
C SER A 71 5.04 13.33 6.37
N ILE A 72 4.42 12.15 6.22
CA ILE A 72 4.36 11.09 7.24
C ILE A 72 5.21 9.86 6.86
N HIS A 73 6.34 10.07 6.18
CA HIS A 73 7.16 9.01 5.59
C HIS A 73 7.43 7.82 6.53
N SER A 74 7.74 8.09 7.80
CA SER A 74 8.05 7.08 8.82
C SER A 74 6.84 6.29 9.33
N ILE A 75 5.62 6.80 9.12
CA ILE A 75 4.37 6.25 9.66
C ILE A 75 3.30 6.05 8.58
N LYS A 76 3.70 5.90 7.31
CA LYS A 76 2.83 5.65 6.15
C LYS A 76 1.73 4.59 6.41
N PRO A 77 0.54 4.72 5.77
CA PRO A 77 -0.48 3.68 5.71
C PRO A 77 0.00 2.37 5.09
N GLU A 78 -0.76 1.30 5.29
CA GLU A 78 -0.46 -0.05 4.82
C GLU A 78 -0.17 -0.10 3.32
N THR A 79 -1.09 0.37 2.46
CA THR A 79 -0.90 0.36 1.00
C THR A 79 0.22 1.29 0.55
N CYS A 80 0.41 2.44 1.21
CA CYS A 80 1.50 3.35 0.91
C CYS A 80 2.89 2.76 1.25
N ARG A 81 2.97 1.84 2.21
CA ARG A 81 4.19 1.07 2.51
C ARG A 81 4.41 -0.09 1.55
N ALA A 82 3.31 -0.67 1.06
CA ALA A 82 3.34 -1.79 0.12
C ALA A 82 3.76 -1.40 -1.30
N GLY A 83 3.55 -0.13 -1.70
CA GLY A 83 3.91 0.36 -3.03
C GLY A 83 5.35 -0.01 -3.45
N PRO A 84 5.59 -0.41 -4.71
CA PRO A 84 4.68 -0.36 -5.86
C PRO A 84 3.74 -1.59 -5.98
N PHE A 85 3.61 -2.40 -4.94
CA PHE A 85 2.64 -3.50 -4.95
C PHE A 85 1.23 -3.00 -4.57
N THR A 86 0.23 -3.63 -5.17
CA THR A 86 -1.20 -3.46 -4.87
C THR A 86 -1.86 -4.83 -4.72
N PHE A 87 -3.17 -4.86 -4.47
CA PHE A 87 -3.88 -6.12 -4.28
C PHE A 87 -5.28 -6.11 -4.87
N ASP A 88 -5.78 -7.31 -5.11
CA ASP A 88 -7.21 -7.60 -5.31
C ASP A 88 -7.60 -8.83 -4.48
N LEU A 89 -8.89 -9.14 -4.40
CA LEU A 89 -9.43 -10.31 -3.71
C LEU A 89 -10.18 -11.21 -4.68
N LYS A 90 -9.88 -12.50 -4.61
CA LYS A 90 -10.61 -13.55 -5.33
C LYS A 90 -11.01 -14.66 -4.37
N GLY A 91 -12.22 -14.54 -3.83
CA GLY A 91 -12.70 -15.42 -2.77
C GLY A 91 -11.81 -15.31 -1.53
N ASP A 92 -11.24 -16.44 -1.11
CA ASP A 92 -10.36 -16.51 0.08
C ASP A 92 -8.88 -16.25 -0.23
N MET A 93 -8.57 -15.74 -1.42
CA MET A 93 -7.20 -15.40 -1.83
C MET A 93 -7.04 -13.90 -2.00
N ILE A 94 -5.90 -13.39 -1.52
CA ILE A 94 -5.37 -12.08 -1.86
C ILE A 94 -4.47 -12.26 -3.07
N GLU A 95 -4.81 -11.58 -4.14
CA GLU A 95 -3.98 -11.48 -5.34
C GLU A 95 -3.03 -10.29 -5.17
N ILE A 96 -1.72 -10.53 -5.24
CA ILE A 96 -0.70 -9.48 -5.13
C ILE A 96 -0.24 -9.10 -6.53
N TYR A 97 -0.31 -7.81 -6.81
CA TYR A 97 0.02 -7.23 -8.10
C TYR A 97 1.19 -6.27 -7.97
N LEU A 98 2.07 -6.24 -8.98
CA LEU A 98 3.14 -5.27 -9.11
C LEU A 98 2.75 -4.24 -10.18
N LYS A 99 2.83 -2.94 -9.85
CA LYS A 99 2.60 -1.86 -10.83
C LYS A 99 3.68 -1.86 -11.90
N PHE A 100 3.34 -1.38 -13.09
CA PHE A 100 4.31 -1.14 -14.15
C PHE A 100 5.24 0.03 -13.84
N GLU A 101 6.40 0.06 -14.50
CA GLU A 101 7.39 1.14 -14.37
C GLU A 101 6.82 2.52 -14.77
N SER A 102 5.84 2.54 -15.70
CA SER A 102 5.11 3.75 -16.09
C SER A 102 4.47 4.47 -14.89
N LEU A 103 3.98 3.70 -13.92
CA LEU A 103 3.37 4.20 -12.69
C LEU A 103 4.40 4.47 -11.59
N CYS A 104 5.42 3.62 -11.46
CA CYS A 104 6.44 3.77 -10.43
C CYS A 104 7.84 3.39 -10.92
N PRO A 105 8.79 4.34 -11.03
CA PRO A 105 10.13 4.06 -11.56
C PRO A 105 10.96 3.12 -10.67
N ILE A 106 10.55 2.90 -9.41
CA ILE A 106 11.24 1.94 -8.52
C ILE A 106 11.09 0.50 -9.03
N VAL A 107 10.06 0.20 -9.82
CA VAL A 107 9.78 -1.13 -10.35
C VAL A 107 10.96 -1.65 -11.16
N ARG A 108 11.64 -0.78 -11.91
CA ARG A 108 12.85 -1.15 -12.64
C ARG A 108 13.96 -1.64 -11.71
N LEU A 109 14.25 -0.88 -10.65
CA LEU A 109 15.21 -1.29 -9.62
C LEU A 109 14.82 -2.63 -9.00
N LEU A 110 13.53 -2.80 -8.64
CA LEU A 110 13.07 -4.06 -8.07
C LEU A 110 13.25 -5.25 -9.04
N LYS A 111 13.08 -5.04 -10.34
CA LYS A 111 13.32 -6.11 -11.35
C LYS A 111 14.80 -6.40 -11.56
N GLU A 112 15.67 -5.40 -11.40
CA GLU A 112 17.12 -5.52 -11.59
C GLU A 112 17.84 -6.07 -10.34
N GLU A 113 17.30 -5.80 -9.14
CA GLU A 113 17.92 -6.14 -7.85
C GLU A 113 17.07 -7.14 -7.03
N PRO A 114 17.36 -8.45 -7.06
CA PRO A 114 16.55 -9.48 -6.40
C PRO A 114 16.40 -9.29 -4.88
N GLU A 115 17.42 -8.77 -4.20
CA GLU A 115 17.35 -8.49 -2.76
C GLU A 115 16.38 -7.33 -2.47
N ALA A 116 16.39 -6.28 -3.30
CA ALA A 116 15.47 -5.17 -3.17
C ALA A 116 14.02 -5.64 -3.39
N TYR A 117 13.80 -6.47 -4.42
CA TYR A 117 12.50 -7.09 -4.69
C TYR A 117 12.01 -7.88 -3.49
N ALA A 118 12.80 -8.85 -2.99
CA ALA A 118 12.39 -9.75 -1.93
C ALA A 118 11.98 -8.98 -0.67
N ARG A 119 12.78 -7.99 -0.26
CA ARG A 119 12.47 -7.17 0.91
C ARG A 119 11.23 -6.32 0.72
N GLN A 120 11.07 -5.66 -0.43
CA GLN A 120 9.89 -4.84 -0.67
C GLN A 120 8.62 -5.68 -0.81
N TYR A 121 8.72 -6.87 -1.40
CA TYR A 121 7.64 -7.84 -1.48
C TYR A 121 7.21 -8.33 -0.10
N GLU A 122 8.14 -8.66 0.80
CA GLU A 122 7.83 -9.03 2.20
C GLU A 122 7.08 -7.90 2.93
N VAL A 123 7.55 -6.66 2.77
CA VAL A 123 6.88 -5.47 3.31
C VAL A 123 5.47 -5.33 2.73
N ALA A 124 5.31 -5.54 1.43
CA ALA A 124 4.01 -5.45 0.76
C ALA A 124 3.03 -6.51 1.28
N VAL A 125 3.41 -7.78 1.26
CA VAL A 125 2.59 -8.89 1.76
C VAL A 125 2.17 -8.65 3.21
N HIS A 126 3.10 -8.25 4.08
CA HIS A 126 2.78 -7.97 5.47
C HIS A 126 1.74 -6.86 5.64
N ASN A 127 1.92 -5.73 4.95
CA ASN A 127 1.02 -4.59 5.08
C ASN A 127 -0.34 -4.85 4.42
N ILE A 128 -0.38 -5.48 3.25
CA ILE A 128 -1.61 -5.83 2.55
C ILE A 128 -2.41 -6.86 3.35
N ALA A 129 -1.79 -7.94 3.83
CA ALA A 129 -2.49 -8.94 4.64
C ALA A 129 -3.06 -8.30 5.92
N ARG A 130 -2.29 -7.45 6.59
CA ARG A 130 -2.76 -6.71 7.77
C ARG A 130 -3.95 -5.80 7.43
N LEU A 131 -3.90 -5.07 6.32
CA LEU A 131 -5.01 -4.22 5.88
C LEU A 131 -6.27 -5.06 5.66
N VAL A 132 -6.16 -6.13 4.86
CA VAL A 132 -7.28 -7.01 4.51
C VAL A 132 -7.92 -7.64 5.74
N GLN A 133 -7.13 -8.01 6.74
CA GLN A 133 -7.63 -8.55 8.02
C GLN A 133 -8.36 -7.51 8.90
N ASN A 134 -8.11 -6.21 8.68
CA ASN A 134 -8.67 -5.13 9.48
C ASN A 134 -9.77 -4.32 8.75
N LEU A 135 -10.18 -4.77 7.57
CA LEU A 135 -11.28 -4.20 6.81
C LEU A 135 -12.46 -5.19 6.75
N THR A 136 -13.66 -4.65 6.70
CA THR A 136 -14.87 -5.43 6.47
C THR A 136 -14.98 -5.88 5.00
N ASP A 137 -15.81 -6.90 4.73
CA ASP A 137 -16.05 -7.37 3.37
C ASP A 137 -16.64 -6.27 2.47
N ASP A 138 -17.50 -5.40 3.00
CA ASP A 138 -18.09 -4.29 2.24
C ASP A 138 -17.05 -3.21 1.87
N GLU A 139 -16.14 -2.90 2.79
CA GLU A 139 -15.02 -2.00 2.54
C GLU A 139 -14.09 -2.58 1.47
N LEU A 140 -13.75 -3.86 1.59
CA LEU A 140 -12.90 -4.57 0.62
C LEU A 140 -13.56 -4.66 -0.75
N ALA A 141 -14.85 -5.00 -0.82
CA ALA A 141 -15.60 -5.02 -2.07
C ALA A 141 -15.69 -3.64 -2.73
N THR A 142 -15.61 -2.55 -1.95
CA THR A 142 -15.54 -1.18 -2.50
C THR A 142 -14.14 -0.88 -3.04
N ILE A 143 -13.09 -1.28 -2.32
CA ILE A 143 -11.69 -1.07 -2.72
C ILE A 143 -11.36 -1.86 -3.99
N CYS A 144 -11.72 -3.16 -4.03
CA CYS A 144 -11.49 -4.06 -5.16
C CYS A 144 -12.27 -3.69 -6.44
N ARG A 145 -13.21 -2.74 -6.36
CA ARG A 145 -13.87 -2.19 -7.56
C ARG A 145 -13.03 -1.12 -8.27
N ILE A 146 -11.94 -0.67 -7.67
CA ILE A 146 -11.02 0.31 -8.27
C ILE A 146 -10.12 -0.43 -9.25
N GLU A 147 -10.25 -0.12 -10.54
CA GLU A 147 -9.41 -0.74 -11.57
C GLU A 147 -7.98 -0.19 -11.53
N GLU A 148 -7.00 -1.08 -11.46
CA GLU A 148 -5.57 -0.77 -11.61
C GLU A 148 -4.95 -1.58 -12.77
N PRO A 149 -5.30 -1.27 -14.04
CA PRO A 149 -4.95 -2.10 -15.20
C PRO A 149 -3.45 -2.11 -15.55
N GLU A 150 -2.68 -1.13 -15.09
CA GLU A 150 -1.23 -1.04 -15.29
C GLU A 150 -0.45 -1.84 -14.24
N THR A 151 -0.85 -3.11 -14.06
CA THR A 151 -0.27 -4.03 -13.07
C THR A 151 -0.11 -5.44 -13.64
N GLU A 152 0.77 -6.24 -13.02
CA GLU A 152 0.92 -7.67 -13.28
C GLU A 152 0.76 -8.50 -12.01
N LEU A 153 0.05 -9.63 -12.09
CA LEU A 153 -0.09 -10.56 -10.98
C LEU A 153 1.26 -11.21 -10.68
N VAL A 154 1.71 -11.13 -9.43
CA VAL A 154 3.01 -11.70 -9.00
C VAL A 154 2.89 -12.76 -7.92
N ALA A 155 1.79 -12.80 -7.16
CA ALA A 155 1.56 -13.85 -6.17
C ALA A 155 0.08 -14.00 -5.79
N LEU A 156 -0.25 -15.16 -5.21
CA LEU A 156 -1.52 -15.46 -4.57
C LEU A 156 -1.22 -15.88 -3.13
N ILE A 157 -1.85 -15.23 -2.14
CA ILE A 157 -1.69 -15.59 -0.73
C ILE A 157 -3.07 -15.80 -0.08
N PRO A 158 -3.22 -16.73 0.88
CA PRO A 158 -4.47 -16.91 1.61
C PRO A 158 -4.87 -15.64 2.38
N ARG A 159 -6.14 -15.26 2.29
CA ARG A 159 -6.72 -14.12 3.03
C ARG A 159 -6.74 -14.37 4.53
N TYR A 160 -7.14 -15.58 4.89
CA TYR A 160 -7.07 -16.10 6.25
C TYR A 160 -5.89 -17.06 6.29
N GLY A 161 -4.99 -16.90 7.27
CA GLY A 161 -3.99 -17.94 7.51
C GLY A 161 -4.72 -19.27 7.69
N HIS A 162 -4.11 -20.38 7.26
CA HIS A 162 -4.66 -21.71 7.53
C HIS A 162 -4.83 -21.87 9.04
N GLY A 163 -6.00 -21.53 9.56
CA GLY A 163 -6.47 -22.00 10.83
C GLY A 163 -6.53 -23.50 10.66
N SER A 164 -5.68 -24.21 11.40
CA SER A 164 -5.92 -25.59 11.73
C SER A 164 -7.39 -25.71 12.17
N HIS A 165 -8.22 -26.27 11.29
CA HIS A 165 -9.40 -27.01 11.70
C HIS A 165 -8.89 -28.13 12.60
N ASP A 166 -8.74 -27.81 13.87
CA ASP A 166 -8.61 -28.81 14.93
C ASP A 166 -10.03 -29.24 15.28
N ASP A 167 -10.60 -30.09 14.43
CA ASP A 167 -11.76 -30.91 14.76
C ASP A 167 -11.31 -31.94 15.81
N ARG A 168 -11.19 -31.48 17.06
CA ARG A 168 -11.12 -32.37 18.22
C ARG A 168 -12.47 -32.35 18.94
N HIS A 169 -13.29 -33.30 18.48
CA HIS A 169 -14.16 -34.21 19.25
C HIS A 169 -14.89 -33.65 20.48
#